data_AF-A0A926V6I5-F1
#
_entry.id   AF-A0A926V6I5-F1
#
_cell.length_a   1.000
_cell.length_b   1.000
_cell.length_c   1.000
_cell.angle_alpha   90.00
_cell.angle_beta   90.00
_cell.angle_gamma   90.00
#
_symmetry.space_group_name_H-M   'P 1'
#
loop_
_entity.id
_entity.type
_entity.pdbx_description
1 polymer ?
#
loop_
_entity_poly.entity_id
_entity_poly.type
_entity_poly.pdbx_seq_one_letter_code
_entity_poly.pdbx_strand_id
1 'polypeptide(L)' 'MIPSITPQNSSVNDSNIWHNLKQAIAASSGFQTWEQERNSDASIEALSMDQRVRRYLRETLETLAY' A
#
# COMPACT_ATOMS: atom_id res chain seq x y z
N MET A 1 10.50 -38.60 -18.28
CA MET A 1 10.22 -37.92 -17.01
C MET A 1 9.98 -36.44 -17.31
N ILE A 2 8.72 -36.01 -17.31
CA ILE A 2 8.29 -34.63 -17.58
C ILE A 2 8.14 -33.90 -16.23
N PRO A 3 8.69 -32.69 -16.03
CA PRO A 3 8.51 -31.98 -14.78
C PRO A 3 7.10 -31.39 -14.72
N SER A 4 6.34 -31.80 -13.70
CA SER A 4 5.04 -31.22 -13.37
C SER A 4 5.22 -29.77 -12.96
N ILE A 5 4.66 -28.84 -13.75
CA ILE A 5 4.62 -27.43 -13.43
C ILE A 5 3.56 -27.28 -12.33
N THR A 6 3.98 -27.10 -11.08
CA THR A 6 3.09 -26.86 -9.94
C THR A 6 2.47 -25.46 -10.05
N PRO A 7 1.13 -25.32 -10.16
CA PRO A 7 0.48 -24.02 -10.03
C PRO A 7 0.26 -23.73 -8.55
N GLN A 8 1.32 -23.36 -7.82
CA GLN A 8 1.22 -22.99 -6.41
C GLN A 8 2.10 -21.78 -6.13
N ASN A 9 1.74 -20.59 -6.64
CA ASN A 9 2.32 -19.37 -6.08
C ASN A 9 1.52 -18.07 -6.26
N SER A 10 0.29 -18.11 -6.76
CA SER A 10 -0.51 -16.90 -7.04
C SER A 10 -0.60 -16.00 -5.79
N SER A 11 -0.93 -16.57 -4.64
CA SER A 11 -1.12 -15.84 -3.38
C SER A 11 0.16 -15.21 -2.80
N VAL A 12 1.33 -15.79 -3.07
CA VAL A 12 2.62 -15.26 -2.62
C VAL A 12 3.02 -14.07 -3.49
N ASN A 13 2.69 -14.14 -4.79
CA ASN A 13 2.98 -13.07 -5.71
C ASN A 13 2.12 -11.83 -5.41
N ASP A 14 0.83 -12.01 -5.13
CA ASP A 14 -0.06 -10.91 -4.69
C ASP A 14 0.44 -10.22 -3.42
N SER A 15 0.93 -10.98 -2.44
CA SER A 15 1.51 -10.41 -1.22
C SER A 15 2.79 -9.61 -1.49
N ASN A 16 3.65 -10.10 -2.38
CA ASN A 16 4.87 -9.39 -2.79
C ASN A 16 4.56 -8.14 -3.60
N ILE A 17 3.56 -8.17 -4.48
CA ILE A 17 3.08 -7.02 -5.24
C ILE A 17 2.56 -5.96 -4.28
N TRP A 18 1.73 -6.34 -3.31
CA TRP A 18 1.23 -5.43 -2.27
C TRP A 18 2.38 -4.83 -1.45
N HIS A 19 3.38 -5.63 -1.07
CA HIS A 19 4.53 -5.14 -0.34
C HIS A 19 5.33 -4.09 -1.12
N ASN A 20 5.64 -4.37 -2.38
CA ASN A 20 6.36 -3.44 -3.26
C ASN A 20 5.56 -2.16 -3.50
N LEU A 21 4.24 -2.27 -3.73
CA LEU A 21 3.36 -1.12 -3.91
C LEU A 21 3.35 -0.23 -2.68
N LYS A 22 3.21 -0.82 -1.48
CA LYS A 22 3.27 -0.07 -0.22
C LYS A 22 4.59 0.67 -0.06
N GLN A 23 5.72 0.03 -0.36
CA GLN A 23 7.03 0.68 -0.28
C GLN A 23 7.14 1.82 -1.29
N ALA A 24 6.69 1.63 -2.53
CA ALA A 24 6.70 2.67 -3.55
C ALA A 24 5.83 3.88 -3.13
N ILE A 25 4.63 3.63 -2.58
CA ILE A 25 3.77 4.68 -2.05
C ILE A 25 4.43 5.36 -0.84
N ALA A 26 4.95 4.60 0.11
CA ALA A 26 5.62 5.15 1.29
C ALA A 26 6.85 6.00 0.94
N ALA A 27 7.55 5.65 -0.15
CA ALA A 27 8.66 6.42 -0.70
C ALA A 27 8.24 7.58 -1.61
N SER A 28 6.95 7.68 -1.96
CA SER A 28 6.43 8.75 -2.81
C SER A 28 6.23 10.03 -2.03
N SER A 29 6.60 11.16 -2.63
CA SER A 29 6.50 12.49 -2.01
C SER A 29 5.06 12.88 -1.65
N GLY A 30 4.06 12.39 -2.38
CA GLY A 30 2.64 12.60 -2.05
C GLY A 30 2.22 11.94 -0.73
N PHE A 31 2.70 10.72 -0.46
CA PHE A 31 2.42 10.03 0.80
C PHE A 31 3.15 10.68 1.98
N GLN A 32 4.41 11.09 1.81
CA GLN A 32 5.16 11.77 2.87
C GLN A 32 4.52 13.11 3.26
N THR A 33 4.05 13.88 2.27
CA THR A 33 3.35 15.16 2.53
C THR A 33 2.01 14.91 3.21
N TRP A 34 1.22 13.96 2.71
CA TRP A 34 -0.05 13.56 3.31
C TRP A 34 0.12 13.03 4.73
N GLU A 35 1.17 12.25 4.99
CA GLU A 35 1.48 11.76 6.33
C GLU A 35 1.85 12.91 7.25
N GLN A 36 2.67 13.89 6.81
CA GLN A 36 3.03 15.05 7.63
C GLN A 36 1.83 15.94 7.97
N GLU A 37 0.96 16.24 7.00
CA GLU A 37 -0.28 16.99 7.27
C GLU A 37 -1.17 16.26 8.27
N ARG A 38 -1.21 14.92 8.18
CA ARG A 38 -2.03 14.06 9.04
C ARG A 38 -1.32 13.58 10.31
N ASN A 39 -0.03 13.85 10.48
CA ASN A 39 0.75 13.46 11.65
C ASN A 39 0.26 14.20 12.91
N SER A 40 -0.38 15.37 12.71
CA SER A 40 -1.09 16.08 13.78
C SER A 40 -2.35 15.36 14.27
N ASP A 41 -2.85 14.38 13.53
CA ASP A 41 -3.95 13.51 13.92
C ASP A 41 -3.38 12.28 14.62
N ALA A 42 -3.40 12.29 15.96
CA ALA A 42 -2.88 11.19 16.80
C ALA A 42 -3.47 9.82 16.42
N SER A 43 -4.66 9.81 15.81
CA SER A 43 -5.31 8.60 15.30
C SER A 43 -4.58 8.00 14.11
N ILE A 44 -3.91 8.80 13.27
CA ILE A 44 -3.13 8.35 12.10
C ILE A 44 -1.75 7.86 12.51
N GLU A 45 -1.12 8.51 13.49
CA GLU A 45 0.13 8.04 14.07
C GLU A 45 -0.01 6.64 14.68
N ALA A 46 -1.14 6.36 15.33
CA ALA A 46 -1.45 5.04 15.88
C ALA A 46 -1.71 3.95 14.82
N LEU A 47 -1.91 4.31 13.54
CA LEU A 47 -2.13 3.34 12.47
C LEU A 47 -0.82 2.77 11.96
N SER A 48 -0.83 1.47 11.67
CA SER A 48 0.24 0.79 10.95
C SER A 48 0.40 1.38 9.53
N MET A 49 1.63 1.30 8.98
CA MET A 49 1.96 1.71 7.61
C MET A 49 0.93 1.20 6.58
N ASP A 50 0.48 -0.05 6.71
CA ASP A 50 -0.53 -0.64 5.82
C ASP A 50 -1.86 0.13 5.83
N GLN A 51 -2.31 0.56 7.01
CA GLN A 51 -3.54 1.32 7.16
C GLN A 51 -3.38 2.75 6.67
N ARG A 52 -2.24 3.40 6.90
CA ARG A 52 -1.94 4.72 6.34
C ARG A 52 -1.94 4.67 4.82
N VAL A 53 -1.25 3.69 4.22
CA VAL A 53 -1.21 3.50 2.75
C VAL A 53 -2.60 3.23 2.18
N ARG A 54 -3.41 2.37 2.81
CA ARG A 54 -4.80 2.12 2.36
C ARG A 54 -5.67 3.37 2.41
N ARG A 55 -5.49 4.21 3.43
CA ARG A 55 -6.25 5.44 3.62
C ARG A 55 -5.86 6.49 2.59
N TYR A 56 -4.56 6.68 2.37
CA TYR A 56 -4.03 7.51 1.28
C TYR A 56 -4.57 7.06 -0.08
N LEU A 57 -4.52 5.76 -0.37
CA LEU A 57 -5.01 5.22 -1.65
C LEU A 57 -6.51 5.46 -1.84
N ARG A 58 -7.32 5.30 -0.78
CA ARG A 58 -8.75 5.65 -0.83
C ARG A 58 -8.97 7.12 -1.16
N GLU A 59 -8.27 8.02 -0.47
CA GLU A 59 -8.43 9.46 -0.72
C GLU A 59 -7.94 9.86 -2.13
N THR A 60 -6.86 9.23 -2.61
CA THR A 60 -6.36 9.47 -3.97
C THR A 60 -7.36 8.99 -5.02
N LEU A 61 -8.01 7.84 -4.78
CA LEU A 61 -9.08 7.31 -5.62
C LEU A 61 -10.33 8.19 -5.58
N GLU A 62 -10.73 8.70 -4.42
CA GLU A 62 -11.87 9.63 -4.30
C GLU A 62 -11.60 10.96 -5.02
N THR A 63 -10.37 11.46 -4.97
CA THR A 63 -9.97 12.71 -5.65
C THR A 63 -9.99 12.57 -7.17
N LEU A 64 -9.70 11.38 -7.71
CA LEU A 64 -9.75 11.08 -9.14
C LEU A 64 -11.15 10.72 -9.65
N ALA A 65 -12.10 10.44 -8.75
CA ALA A 65 -13.49 10.12 -9.08
C ALA A 65 -14.38 11.36 -9.24
N TYR A 66 -13.81 12.56 -9.04
CA TYR A 66 -14.47 13.85 -9.21
C TYR A 66 -14.00 14.53 -10.49
#